data_AF-A0A349E6J9-F1
#
_entry.id   AF-A0A349E6J9-F1
#
_cell.length_a   1.000
_cell.length_b   1.000
_cell.length_c   1.000
_cell.angle_alpha   90.00
_cell.angle_beta   90.00
_cell.angle_gamma   90.00
#
_symmetry.space_group_name_H-M   'P 1'
#
loop_
_entity.id
_entity.type
_entity.pdbx_description
1 polymer ?
#
loop_
_entity_poly.entity_id
_entity_poly.type
_entity_poly.pdbx_seq_one_letter_code
_entity_poly.pdbx_strand_id
1 'polypeptide(L)'
;MKKPLSAARAACFALLLLVSGLLVAAEDAADAGASFNYIASTLQTFRGSGRLVNNPGIDGADLEYFIALLEEAYQGFSRDFNSESAMCRFYRDPENGRMTIQDRAQLSYSFLRDPAARLEKINLANADFKEAVEDQFGRIVLENINVVKQNSVSYQQLPPSGFDEAAMINFLDAMCS
;
A
#
# COMPACT_ATOMS: atom_id res chain seq x y z
N MET A 1 44.65 25.71 -11.97
CA MET A 1 44.38 25.69 -10.51
C MET A 1 42.91 25.35 -10.28
N LYS A 2 42.59 24.15 -9.78
CA LYS A 2 41.22 23.78 -9.40
C LYS A 2 40.94 24.38 -8.01
N LYS A 3 40.00 25.32 -7.91
CA LYS A 3 39.56 25.85 -6.60
C LYS A 3 38.85 24.73 -5.83
N PRO A 4 39.22 24.44 -4.58
CA PRO A 4 38.53 23.43 -3.79
C PRO A 4 37.08 23.88 -3.54
N LEU A 5 36.15 22.94 -3.67
CA LEU A 5 34.75 23.17 -3.33
C LEU A 5 34.66 23.51 -1.85
N SER A 6 34.14 24.69 -1.50
CA SER A 6 33.95 25.10 -0.10
C SER A 6 33.12 24.05 0.65
N ALA A 7 33.50 23.74 1.89
CA ALA A 7 32.78 22.79 2.75
C ALA A 7 31.29 23.15 2.89
N ALA A 8 30.94 24.44 2.86
CA ALA A 8 29.56 24.91 2.87
C ALA A 8 28.78 24.50 1.60
N ARG A 9 29.44 24.50 0.43
CA ARG A 9 28.83 24.04 -0.83
C ARG A 9 28.63 22.53 -0.81
N ALA A 10 29.61 21.76 -0.33
CA ALA A 10 29.46 20.30 -0.20
C ALA A 10 28.33 19.93 0.77
N ALA A 11 28.21 20.62 1.90
CA ALA A 11 27.13 20.43 2.86
C ALA A 11 25.75 20.80 2.27
N CYS A 12 25.63 21.91 1.55
CA CYS A 12 24.37 22.26 0.86
C CYS A 12 23.97 21.23 -0.21
N PHE A 13 24.93 20.71 -0.99
CA PHE A 13 24.64 19.67 -1.97
C PHE A 13 24.19 18.36 -1.32
N ALA A 14 24.85 17.93 -0.23
CA ALA A 14 24.43 16.75 0.52
C ALA A 14 23.04 16.91 1.14
N LEU A 15 22.73 18.10 1.69
CA LEU A 15 21.42 18.41 2.24
C LEU A 15 20.33 18.42 1.16
N LEU A 16 20.60 19.00 -0.01
CA LEU A 16 19.66 18.99 -1.14
C LEU A 16 19.36 17.57 -1.61
N LEU A 17 20.38 16.71 -1.75
CA LEU A 17 20.20 15.32 -2.14
C LEU A 17 19.38 14.53 -1.12
N LEU A 18 19.60 14.75 0.18
CA LEU A 18 18.82 14.14 1.26
C LEU A 18 17.35 14.57 1.23
N VAL A 19 17.08 15.86 1.04
CA VAL A 19 15.72 16.40 0.96
C VAL A 19 14.99 15.87 -0.28
N SER A 20 15.67 15.81 -1.43
CA SER A 20 15.08 15.24 -2.65
C SER A 20 14.75 13.76 -2.51
N GLY A 21 15.62 12.96 -1.90
CA GLY A 21 15.35 11.54 -1.67
C GLY A 21 14.15 11.30 -0.74
N LEU A 22 14.00 12.12 0.30
CA LEU A 22 12.85 12.06 1.20
C LEU A 22 11.53 12.43 0.52
N LEU A 23 11.54 13.42 -0.36
CA LEU A 23 10.37 13.83 -1.14
C LEU A 23 9.89 12.72 -2.08
N VAL A 24 10.81 12.10 -2.83
CA VAL A 24 10.48 11.00 -3.74
C VAL A 24 9.87 9.81 -2.98
N ALA A 25 10.49 9.41 -1.86
CA ALA A 25 9.97 8.30 -1.05
C ALA A 25 8.57 8.58 -0.48
N ALA A 26 8.26 9.84 -0.14
CA ALA A 26 6.95 10.25 0.34
C ALA A 26 5.89 10.27 -0.78
N GLU A 27 6.25 10.73 -1.97
CA GLU A 27 5.37 10.70 -3.15
C GLU A 27 5.07 9.26 -3.58
N ASP A 28 6.08 8.39 -3.62
CA ASP A 28 5.91 6.96 -3.94
C ASP A 28 4.99 6.27 -2.94
N ALA A 29 5.17 6.54 -1.63
CA ALA A 29 4.32 5.98 -0.59
C ALA A 29 2.86 6.43 -0.72
N ALA A 30 2.64 7.71 -1.05
CA ALA A 30 1.31 8.26 -1.25
C ALA A 30 0.64 7.67 -2.50
N ASP A 31 1.38 7.55 -3.60
CA ASP A 31 0.90 6.92 -4.85
C ASP A 31 0.51 5.46 -4.61
N ALA A 32 1.36 4.72 -3.89
CA ALA A 32 1.11 3.33 -3.55
C ALA A 32 -0.11 3.17 -2.62
N GLY A 33 -0.27 4.07 -1.64
CA GLY A 33 -1.46 4.11 -0.80
C GLY A 33 -2.74 4.37 -1.58
N ALA A 34 -2.72 5.31 -2.53
CA ALA A 34 -3.86 5.59 -3.40
C ALA A 34 -4.20 4.39 -4.29
N SER A 35 -3.19 3.74 -4.89
CA SER A 35 -3.38 2.51 -5.67
C SER A 35 -4.01 1.39 -4.83
N PHE A 36 -3.50 1.15 -3.61
CA PHE A 36 -4.06 0.16 -2.71
C PHE A 36 -5.53 0.45 -2.38
N ASN A 37 -5.87 1.71 -2.05
CA ASN A 37 -7.25 2.10 -1.77
C ASN A 37 -8.17 1.88 -2.97
N TYR A 38 -7.72 2.23 -4.18
CA TYR A 38 -8.44 1.97 -5.41
C TYR A 38 -8.71 0.48 -5.61
N ILE A 39 -7.66 -0.35 -5.52
CA ILE A 39 -7.75 -1.80 -5.69
C ILE A 39 -8.72 -2.39 -4.65
N ALA A 40 -8.50 -2.12 -3.36
CA ALA A 40 -9.27 -2.68 -2.27
C ALA A 40 -10.76 -2.27 -2.33
N SER A 41 -11.04 -0.98 -2.55
CA SER A 41 -12.41 -0.48 -2.66
C SER A 41 -13.13 -1.00 -3.90
N THR A 42 -12.41 -1.13 -5.02
CA THR A 42 -12.94 -1.68 -6.27
C THR A 42 -13.31 -3.14 -6.10
N LEU A 43 -12.40 -3.97 -5.55
CA LEU A 43 -12.67 -5.38 -5.28
C LEU A 43 -13.81 -5.57 -4.27
N GLN A 44 -13.84 -4.77 -3.20
CA GLN A 44 -14.93 -4.82 -2.22
C GLN A 44 -16.28 -4.51 -2.87
N THR A 45 -16.35 -3.44 -3.66
CA THR A 45 -17.58 -3.03 -4.36
C THR A 45 -18.00 -4.08 -5.38
N PHE A 46 -17.06 -4.63 -6.14
CA PHE A 46 -17.32 -5.67 -7.12
C PHE A 46 -17.87 -6.94 -6.46
N ARG A 47 -17.26 -7.41 -5.37
CA ARG A 47 -17.75 -8.58 -4.61
C ARG A 47 -19.16 -8.36 -4.03
N GLY A 48 -19.47 -7.14 -3.61
CA GLY A 48 -20.78 -6.81 -3.04
C GLY A 48 -21.89 -6.59 -4.07
N SER A 49 -21.56 -6.15 -5.29
CA SER A 49 -22.57 -5.69 -6.27
C SER A 49 -22.47 -6.34 -7.66
N GLY A 50 -21.38 -7.04 -7.97
CA GLY A 50 -21.02 -7.51 -9.30
C GLY A 50 -20.68 -6.40 -10.29
N ARG A 51 -20.60 -5.14 -9.85
CA ARG A 51 -20.40 -3.97 -10.73
C ARG A 51 -19.07 -3.29 -10.46
N LEU A 52 -18.41 -2.92 -11.55
CA LEU A 52 -17.25 -2.04 -11.52
C LEU A 52 -17.74 -0.58 -11.45
N VAL A 53 -17.89 -0.05 -10.23
CA VAL A 53 -18.42 1.31 -9.99
C VAL A 53 -17.38 2.38 -10.33
N ASN A 54 -16.12 2.16 -9.93
CA ASN A 54 -14.98 3.03 -10.22
C ASN A 54 -14.27 2.58 -11.50
N ASN A 55 -15.04 2.47 -12.59
CA ASN A 55 -14.56 1.93 -13.86
C ASN A 55 -13.60 2.90 -14.57
N PRO A 56 -12.33 2.53 -14.82
CA PRO A 56 -11.36 3.37 -15.50
C PRO A 56 -11.44 3.28 -17.04
N GLY A 57 -12.55 2.76 -17.59
CA GLY A 57 -12.75 2.56 -19.03
C GLY A 57 -12.63 1.11 -19.48
N ILE A 58 -12.70 0.16 -18.54
CA ILE A 58 -12.78 -1.28 -18.81
C ILE A 58 -14.15 -1.61 -19.38
N ASP A 59 -14.16 -2.33 -20.49
CA ASP A 59 -15.39 -2.82 -21.09
C ASP A 59 -15.80 -4.20 -20.52
N GLY A 60 -16.95 -4.72 -20.99
CA GLY A 60 -17.46 -5.99 -20.50
C GLY A 60 -16.64 -7.22 -20.92
N ALA A 61 -15.86 -7.13 -22.01
CA ALA A 61 -15.05 -8.24 -22.49
C ALA A 61 -13.78 -8.40 -21.65
N ASP A 62 -13.23 -7.27 -21.19
CA ASP A 62 -12.00 -7.19 -20.40
C ASP A 62 -12.23 -7.26 -18.88
N LEU A 63 -13.48 -7.21 -18.43
CA LEU A 63 -13.85 -7.10 -17.02
C LEU A 63 -13.27 -8.23 -16.16
N GLU A 64 -13.44 -9.48 -16.56
CA GLU A 64 -12.97 -10.62 -15.77
C GLU A 64 -11.45 -10.60 -15.60
N TYR A 65 -10.73 -10.26 -16.66
CA TYR A 65 -9.27 -10.16 -16.65
C TYR A 65 -8.79 -8.99 -15.80
N PHE A 66 -9.47 -7.84 -15.89
CA PHE A 66 -9.16 -6.69 -15.04
C PHE A 66 -9.37 -6.99 -13.56
N ILE A 67 -10.46 -7.67 -13.20
CA ILE A 67 -10.69 -8.09 -11.81
C ILE A 67 -9.60 -9.05 -11.34
N ALA A 68 -9.20 -10.02 -12.16
CA ALA A 68 -8.10 -10.92 -11.82
C ALA A 68 -6.77 -10.17 -11.57
N LEU A 69 -6.44 -9.17 -12.40
CA LEU A 69 -5.28 -8.31 -12.19
C LEU A 69 -5.38 -7.54 -10.86
N LEU A 70 -6.56 -6.99 -10.54
CA LEU A 70 -6.76 -6.29 -9.27
C LEU A 70 -6.59 -7.23 -8.07
N GLU A 71 -7.06 -8.48 -8.16
CA GLU A 71 -6.88 -9.47 -7.10
C GLU A 71 -5.41 -9.84 -6.90
N GLU A 72 -4.65 -10.01 -7.99
CA GLU A 72 -3.21 -10.25 -7.93
C GLU A 72 -2.47 -9.07 -7.31
N ALA A 73 -2.75 -7.84 -7.78
CA ALA A 73 -2.16 -6.63 -7.23
C ALA A 73 -2.47 -6.50 -5.74
N TYR A 74 -3.73 -6.74 -5.34
CA TYR A 74 -4.14 -6.74 -3.94
C TYR A 74 -3.32 -7.71 -3.09
N GLN A 75 -3.06 -8.92 -3.57
CA GLN A 75 -2.20 -9.88 -2.89
C GLN A 75 -0.74 -9.40 -2.81
N GLY A 76 -0.23 -8.75 -3.86
CA GLY A 76 1.10 -8.13 -3.87
C GLY A 76 1.27 -7.12 -2.74
N PHE A 77 0.28 -6.23 -2.57
CA PHE A 77 0.25 -5.27 -1.46
C PHE A 77 0.09 -5.94 -0.09
N SER A 78 -0.90 -6.84 0.04
CA SER A 78 -1.42 -7.25 1.35
C SER A 78 -0.84 -8.54 1.92
N ARG A 79 0.00 -9.28 1.20
CA ARG A 79 0.49 -10.62 1.59
C ARG A 79 0.95 -10.74 3.05
N ASP A 80 1.65 -9.73 3.55
CA ASP A 80 2.25 -9.78 4.90
C ASP A 80 1.26 -9.39 6.00
N PHE A 81 0.10 -8.83 5.65
CA PHE A 81 -0.87 -8.26 6.60
C PHE A 81 -2.35 -8.53 6.28
N ASN A 82 -2.65 -9.45 5.36
CA ASN A 82 -4.01 -9.90 5.10
C ASN A 82 -4.53 -10.87 6.18
N SER A 83 -5.79 -11.30 6.08
CA SER A 83 -6.44 -12.22 7.02
C SER A 83 -5.65 -13.51 7.27
N GLU A 84 -4.93 -13.99 6.24
CA GLU A 84 -4.15 -15.22 6.26
C GLU A 84 -2.69 -15.01 6.70
N SER A 85 -2.31 -13.78 7.07
CA SER A 85 -0.96 -13.47 7.52
C SER A 85 -0.65 -14.04 8.91
N ALA A 86 0.64 -14.17 9.23
CA ALA A 86 1.07 -14.54 10.59
C ALA A 86 0.63 -13.50 11.63
N MET A 87 0.64 -12.22 11.24
CA MET A 87 0.10 -11.11 12.04
C MET A 87 -1.36 -11.37 12.44
N CYS A 88 -2.23 -11.63 11.46
CA CYS A 88 -3.66 -11.84 11.75
C CYS A 88 -3.97 -13.17 12.42
N ARG A 89 -3.20 -14.22 12.15
CA ARG A 89 -3.32 -15.48 12.91
C ARG A 89 -3.02 -15.27 14.38
N PHE A 90 -1.93 -14.58 14.71
CA PHE A 90 -1.58 -14.28 16.10
C PHE A 90 -2.63 -13.38 16.76
N TYR A 91 -3.09 -12.33 16.07
CA TYR A 91 -4.04 -11.37 16.61
C TYR A 91 -5.41 -11.99 16.96
N ARG A 92 -5.87 -12.95 16.14
CA ARG A 92 -7.16 -13.64 16.31
C ARG A 92 -7.11 -14.88 17.21
N ASP A 93 -5.93 -15.36 17.56
CA ASP A 93 -5.79 -16.59 18.34
C ASP A 93 -6.48 -16.45 19.72
N PRO A 94 -7.50 -17.27 20.03
CA PRO A 94 -8.17 -17.24 21.33
C PRO A 94 -7.21 -17.50 22.51
N GLU A 95 -6.12 -18.25 22.31
CA GLU A 95 -5.13 -18.51 23.35
C GLU A 95 -4.39 -17.25 23.77
N ASN A 96 -4.25 -16.29 22.85
CA ASN A 96 -3.68 -14.95 23.11
C ASN A 96 -4.70 -14.00 23.78
N GLY A 97 -5.92 -14.45 24.06
CA GLY A 97 -6.98 -13.66 24.68
C GLY A 97 -6.69 -13.19 26.12
N ARG A 98 -5.68 -13.78 26.78
CA ARG A 98 -5.23 -13.37 28.13
C ARG A 98 -4.32 -12.14 28.13
N MET A 99 -3.77 -11.79 26.97
CA MET A 99 -2.96 -10.58 26.80
C MET A 99 -3.86 -9.34 26.81
N THR A 100 -3.30 -8.18 27.18
CA THR A 100 -3.97 -6.91 26.90
C THR A 100 -4.09 -6.71 25.39
N ILE A 101 -5.08 -5.92 24.94
CA ILE A 101 -5.24 -5.62 23.51
C ILE A 101 -3.96 -4.96 22.96
N GLN A 102 -3.32 -4.11 23.76
CA GLN A 102 -2.07 -3.44 23.43
C GLN A 102 -0.91 -4.43 23.22
N ASP A 103 -0.65 -5.31 24.19
CA ASP A 103 0.44 -6.30 24.09
C ASP A 103 0.21 -7.24 22.90
N ARG A 104 -1.04 -7.68 22.72
CA ARG A 104 -1.42 -8.53 21.58
C ARG A 104 -1.20 -7.80 20.26
N ALA A 105 -1.60 -6.53 20.17
CA ALA A 105 -1.40 -5.73 18.97
C ALA A 105 0.08 -5.53 18.66
N GLN A 106 0.90 -5.19 19.65
CA GLN A 106 2.35 -5.00 19.49
C GLN A 106 3.04 -6.28 19.02
N LEU A 107 2.72 -7.43 19.63
CA LEU A 107 3.27 -8.72 19.21
C LEU A 107 2.78 -9.12 17.82
N SER A 108 1.51 -8.89 17.48
CA SER A 108 0.98 -9.12 16.13
C SER A 108 1.74 -8.28 15.10
N TYR A 109 1.96 -7.00 15.39
CA TYR A 109 2.63 -6.07 14.49
C TYR A 109 4.11 -6.41 14.28
N SER A 110 4.73 -7.10 15.25
CA SER A 110 6.12 -7.56 15.15
C SER A 110 6.35 -8.62 14.06
N PHE A 111 5.29 -9.27 13.57
CA PHE A 111 5.37 -10.16 12.42
C PHE A 111 5.51 -9.42 11.09
N LEU A 112 5.24 -8.11 11.05
CA LEU A 112 5.46 -7.30 9.87
C LEU A 112 6.96 -7.01 9.70
N ARG A 113 7.35 -6.83 8.44
CA ARG A 113 8.67 -6.30 8.10
C ARG A 113 8.92 -4.98 8.81
N ASP A 114 10.20 -4.68 9.05
CA ASP A 114 10.59 -3.35 9.52
C ASP A 114 10.03 -2.26 8.56
N PRO A 115 9.83 -1.03 9.05
CA PRO A 115 9.16 0.01 8.27
C PRO A 115 9.79 0.29 6.90
N ALA A 116 11.12 0.21 6.77
CA ALA A 116 11.80 0.50 5.52
C ALA A 116 11.57 -0.62 4.49
N ALA A 117 11.79 -1.88 4.87
CA ALA A 117 11.55 -3.02 3.99
C ALA A 117 10.07 -3.19 3.62
N ARG A 118 9.16 -2.75 4.49
CA ARG A 118 7.72 -2.73 4.22
C ARG A 118 7.37 -1.69 3.16
N LEU A 119 7.92 -0.49 3.29
CA LEU A 119 7.72 0.58 2.32
C LEU A 119 8.27 0.20 0.94
N GLU A 120 9.47 -0.38 0.89
CA GLU A 120 10.07 -0.88 -0.35
C GLU A 120 9.14 -1.88 -1.06
N LYS A 121 8.59 -2.84 -0.32
CA LYS A 121 7.67 -3.84 -0.87
C LYS A 121 6.36 -3.23 -1.38
N ILE A 122 5.80 -2.26 -0.66
CA ILE A 122 4.58 -1.55 -1.06
C ILE A 122 4.82 -0.77 -2.35
N ASN A 123 5.96 -0.09 -2.47
CA ASN A 123 6.32 0.66 -3.66
C ASN A 123 6.58 -0.27 -4.86
N LEU A 124 7.20 -1.44 -4.63
CA LEU A 124 7.36 -2.46 -5.66
C LEU A 124 6.01 -2.98 -6.16
N ALA A 125 5.10 -3.34 -5.26
CA ALA A 125 3.75 -3.79 -5.62
C ALA A 125 2.98 -2.73 -6.42
N ASN A 126 3.18 -1.45 -6.11
CA ASN A 126 2.59 -0.35 -6.87
C ASN A 126 3.20 -0.22 -8.28
N ALA A 127 4.52 -0.37 -8.40
CA ALA A 127 5.18 -0.35 -9.70
C ALA A 127 4.69 -1.52 -10.59
N ASP A 128 4.68 -2.74 -10.04
CA ASP A 128 4.21 -3.94 -10.73
C ASP A 128 2.75 -3.80 -11.18
N PHE A 129 1.89 -3.24 -10.32
CA PHE A 129 0.49 -2.96 -10.66
C PHE A 129 0.37 -1.99 -11.84
N LYS A 130 1.13 -0.88 -11.83
CA LYS A 130 1.07 0.14 -12.87
C LYS A 130 1.59 -0.39 -14.20
N GLU A 131 2.69 -1.14 -14.17
CA GLU A 131 3.25 -1.82 -15.34
C GLU A 131 2.24 -2.81 -15.92
N ALA A 132 1.66 -3.68 -15.08
CA ALA A 132 0.68 -4.66 -15.54
C ALA A 132 -0.58 -4.01 -16.14
N VAL A 133 -1.07 -2.90 -15.58
CA VAL A 133 -2.20 -2.16 -16.17
C VAL A 133 -1.81 -1.56 -17.53
N GLU A 134 -0.64 -0.94 -17.63
CA GLU A 134 -0.20 -0.32 -18.88
C GLU A 134 0.01 -1.38 -19.97
N ASP A 135 0.61 -2.51 -19.63
CA ASP A 135 0.88 -3.60 -20.57
C ASP A 135 -0.39 -4.27 -21.08
N GLN A 136 -1.37 -4.49 -20.20
CA GLN A 136 -2.58 -5.25 -20.53
C GLN A 136 -3.71 -4.38 -21.07
N PHE A 137 -3.86 -3.16 -20.57
CA PHE A 137 -5.00 -2.28 -20.87
C PHE A 137 -4.59 -0.93 -21.48
N GLY A 138 -3.29 -0.68 -21.58
CA GLY A 138 -2.75 0.54 -22.17
C GLY A 138 -2.69 1.72 -21.21
N ARG A 139 -1.86 2.70 -21.59
CA ARG A 139 -1.61 3.90 -20.80
C ARG A 139 -2.86 4.73 -20.46
N ILE A 140 -3.86 4.74 -21.34
CA ILE A 140 -5.11 5.50 -21.10
C ILE A 140 -5.85 4.97 -19.87
N VAL A 141 -5.92 3.64 -19.70
CA VAL A 141 -6.55 3.04 -18.53
C VAL A 141 -5.74 3.35 -17.27
N LEU A 142 -4.41 3.26 -17.34
CA LEU A 142 -3.54 3.65 -16.22
C LEU A 142 -3.75 5.13 -15.83
N GLU A 143 -3.81 6.04 -16.79
CA GLU A 143 -4.08 7.46 -16.57
C GLU A 143 -5.46 7.66 -15.88
N ASN A 144 -6.50 6.95 -16.32
CA ASN A 144 -7.82 7.00 -15.70
C ASN A 144 -7.79 6.46 -14.25
N ILE A 145 -7.08 5.36 -14.00
CA ILE A 145 -6.88 4.84 -12.64
C ILE A 145 -6.19 5.89 -11.77
N ASN A 146 -5.15 6.57 -12.29
CA ASN A 146 -4.43 7.61 -11.54
C ASN A 146 -5.31 8.80 -11.17
N VAL A 147 -6.36 9.10 -11.94
CA VAL A 147 -7.38 10.10 -11.59
C VAL A 147 -8.35 9.56 -10.55
N VAL A 148 -8.89 8.36 -10.76
CA VAL A 148 -9.93 7.77 -9.90
C VAL A 148 -9.40 7.42 -8.51
N LYS A 149 -8.15 6.94 -8.41
CA LYS A 149 -7.55 6.51 -7.15
C LYS A 149 -7.38 7.63 -6.13
N GLN A 150 -7.28 8.88 -6.57
CA GLN A 150 -7.18 10.05 -5.68
C GLN A 150 -8.42 10.24 -4.80
N ASN A 151 -9.58 9.74 -5.25
CA ASN A 151 -10.84 9.84 -4.51
C ASN A 151 -11.28 8.49 -3.93
N SER A 152 -10.46 7.44 -4.07
CA SER A 152 -10.80 6.11 -3.62
C SER A 152 -10.55 5.99 -2.11
N VAL A 153 -11.57 5.56 -1.37
CA VAL A 153 -11.51 5.34 0.08
C VAL A 153 -11.77 3.86 0.36
N SER A 154 -10.94 3.27 1.20
CA SER A 154 -11.04 1.87 1.61
C SER A 154 -11.07 1.79 3.14
N TYR A 155 -11.83 0.83 3.67
CA TYR A 155 -11.76 0.45 5.09
C TYR A 155 -10.51 -0.37 5.40
N GLN A 156 -9.96 -1.02 4.39
CA GLN A 156 -8.66 -1.67 4.47
C GLN A 156 -7.57 -0.64 4.22
N GLN A 157 -6.50 -0.70 4.99
CA GLN A 157 -5.44 0.30 4.96
C GLN A 157 -4.09 -0.39 4.79
N LEU A 158 -3.08 0.39 4.43
CA LEU A 158 -1.70 -0.05 4.57
C LEU A 158 -1.30 0.02 6.05
N PRO A 159 -0.38 -0.85 6.52
CA PRO A 159 0.09 -0.81 7.90
C PRO A 159 0.65 0.58 8.26
N PRO A 160 0.20 1.23 9.35
CA PRO A 160 0.81 2.46 9.83
C PRO A 160 2.31 2.30 10.17
N SER A 161 3.04 3.40 10.26
CA SER A 161 4.47 3.42 10.60
C SER A 161 4.81 2.88 12.00
N GLY A 162 3.80 2.54 12.81
CA GLY A 162 3.94 1.74 14.04
C GLY A 162 4.03 2.52 15.35
N PHE A 163 3.90 3.85 15.32
CA PHE A 163 4.08 4.69 16.52
C PHE A 163 2.78 5.05 17.25
N ASP A 164 1.63 4.90 16.59
CA ASP A 164 0.32 5.18 17.19
C ASP A 164 -0.38 3.86 17.51
N GLU A 165 -0.57 3.62 18.82
CA GLU A 165 -1.24 2.43 19.35
C GLU A 165 -2.66 2.29 18.81
N ALA A 166 -3.43 3.38 18.80
CA ALA A 166 -4.81 3.36 18.33
C ALA A 166 -4.86 3.05 16.83
N ALA A 167 -3.94 3.63 16.04
CA ALA A 167 -3.82 3.32 14.62
C ALA A 167 -3.45 1.85 14.38
N MET A 168 -2.53 1.29 15.18
CA MET A 168 -2.13 -0.12 15.08
C MET A 168 -3.30 -1.07 15.40
N ILE A 169 -4.03 -0.82 16.48
CA ILE A 169 -5.20 -1.64 16.86
C ILE A 169 -6.29 -1.54 15.79
N ASN A 170 -6.65 -0.33 15.36
CA ASN A 170 -7.65 -0.12 14.32
C ASN A 170 -7.26 -0.81 13.00
N PHE A 171 -5.98 -0.77 12.64
CA PHE A 171 -5.47 -1.47 11.48
C PHE A 171 -5.63 -2.98 11.61
N LEU A 172 -5.26 -3.56 12.76
CA LEU A 172 -5.41 -5.00 13.02
C LEU A 172 -6.88 -5.43 13.01
N ASP A 173 -7.77 -4.66 13.63
CA ASP A 173 -9.21 -4.92 13.63
C ASP A 173 -9.79 -4.88 12.20
N ALA A 174 -9.33 -3.95 11.35
CA ALA A 174 -9.76 -3.87 9.96
C ALA A 174 -9.23 -5.02 9.11
N MET A 175 -7.93 -5.33 9.19
CA MET A 175 -7.28 -6.29 8.31
C MET A 175 -7.47 -7.75 8.70
N CYS A 176 -7.72 -8.02 9.99
CA CYS A 176 -7.86 -9.37 10.50
C CYS A 176 -9.31 -9.81 10.70
N SER A 177 -10.29 -8.95 10.41
CA SER A 177 -11.72 -9.30 10.47
C SER A 177 -12.14 -10.40 9.51
#